data_AF-A0A3D3Q5P4-F1
#
_entry.id   AF-A0A3D3Q5P4-F1
#
_cell.length_a   1.000
_cell.length_b   1.000
_cell.length_c   1.000
_cell.angle_alpha   90.00
_cell.angle_beta   90.00
_cell.angle_gamma   90.00
#
_symmetry.space_group_name_H-M   'P 1'
#
loop_
_entity.id
_entity.type
_entity.pdbx_description
1 polymer ?
#
loop_
_entity_poly.entity_id
_entity_poly.type
_entity_poly.pdbx_seq_one_letter_code
_entity_poly.pdbx_strand_id
1 'polypeptide(L)'
;FLIAFGVVIFLWNFFNSVILRHGRPAGDDPWEGDTLEWATSSPPPPYNFVEIPTVRSAEPLWDQPELGAGVPKVQRIDRLMAERHVTLGTTVLDADEESILPMAAETFTPIITAVGIGVVFVGLLLASIPVAVAGGLVAAGGLIGWFHWNPEMEASSP
;
A
#
# COMPACT_ATOMS: atom_id res chain seq x y z
N PHE A 1 25.05 -12.21 22.72
CA PHE A 1 26.00 -11.91 21.63
C PHE A 1 25.65 -12.59 20.29
N LEU A 2 25.20 -13.85 20.25
CA LEU A 2 24.80 -14.51 18.99
C LEU A 2 23.70 -13.78 18.20
N ILE A 3 22.68 -13.24 18.89
CA ILE A 3 21.63 -12.46 18.25
C ILE A 3 22.19 -11.21 17.55
N ALA A 4 23.11 -10.49 18.21
CA ALA A 4 23.73 -9.30 17.63
C ALA A 4 24.52 -9.61 16.35
N PHE A 5 25.23 -10.75 16.34
CA PHE A 5 25.92 -11.21 15.14
C PHE A 5 24.94 -11.58 14.01
N GLY A 6 23.83 -12.25 14.33
CA GLY A 6 22.76 -12.53 13.36
C GLY A 6 22.14 -11.27 12.78
N VAL A 7 21.89 -10.24 13.60
CA VAL A 7 21.40 -8.93 13.15
C VAL A 7 22.38 -8.26 12.19
N VAL A 8 23.69 -8.33 12.45
CA VAL A 8 24.71 -7.78 11.53
C VAL A 8 24.68 -8.48 10.17
N ILE A 9 24.55 -9.81 10.15
CA ILE A 9 24.44 -10.57 8.89
C ILE A 9 23.16 -10.20 8.13
N PHE A 10 22.03 -10.09 8.84
CA PHE A 10 20.76 -9.69 8.24
C PHE A 10 20.85 -8.29 7.62
N LEU A 11 21.39 -7.32 8.36
CA LEU A 11 21.59 -5.96 7.86
C LEU A 11 22.48 -5.96 6.62
N TRP A 12 23.61 -6.68 6.65
CA TRP A 12 24.49 -6.80 5.49
C TRP A 12 23.74 -7.34 4.25
N ASN A 13 22.94 -8.39 4.42
CA ASN A 13 22.15 -8.95 3.32
C ASN A 13 21.12 -7.96 2.78
N PHE A 14 20.39 -7.28 3.68
CA PHE A 14 19.41 -6.25 3.32
C PHE A 14 20.04 -5.07 2.56
N PHE A 15 21.15 -4.51 3.08
CA PHE A 15 21.86 -3.41 2.42
C PHE A 15 22.37 -3.83 1.04
N ASN A 16 22.95 -5.02 0.91
CA ASN A 16 23.50 -5.48 -0.37
C ASN A 16 22.40 -5.82 -1.40
N SER A 17 21.32 -6.47 -0.98
CA SER A 17 20.26 -6.92 -1.88
C SER A 17 19.27 -5.81 -2.24
N VAL A 18 18.80 -5.06 -1.24
CA VAL A 18 17.69 -4.10 -1.41
C VAL A 18 18.20 -2.71 -1.76
N ILE A 19 19.18 -2.20 -1.01
CA ILE A 19 19.66 -0.82 -1.19
C ILE A 19 20.61 -0.72 -2.38
N LEU A 20 21.60 -1.61 -2.44
CA LEU A 20 22.56 -1.65 -3.54
C LEU A 20 22.02 -2.35 -4.79
N ARG A 21 20.83 -2.98 -4.71
CA ARG A 21 20.15 -3.67 -5.82
C ARG A 21 21.03 -4.70 -6.55
N HIS A 22 21.98 -5.33 -5.84
CA HIS A 22 22.84 -6.36 -6.41
C HIS A 22 22.13 -7.73 -6.57
N GLY A 23 20.90 -7.86 -6.06
CA GLY A 23 20.07 -9.05 -6.22
C GLY A 23 19.48 -9.17 -7.64
N ARG A 24 19.19 -10.40 -8.07
CA ARG A 24 18.39 -10.63 -9.28
C ARG A 24 16.94 -10.21 -8.99
N PRO A 25 16.24 -9.55 -9.93
CA PRO A 25 14.81 -9.30 -9.80
C PRO A 25 14.06 -10.62 -9.56
N ALA A 26 13.12 -10.62 -8.62
CA ALA A 26 12.22 -11.74 -8.45
C ALA A 26 11.26 -11.81 -9.66
N GLY A 27 10.91 -13.03 -10.07
CA GLY A 27 9.75 -13.24 -10.93
C GLY A 27 8.44 -13.04 -10.16
N ASP A 28 7.32 -13.21 -10.84
CA ASP A 28 5.99 -13.04 -10.24
C ASP A 28 5.73 -14.12 -9.16
N ASP A 29 6.05 -15.38 -9.47
CA ASP A 29 6.01 -16.49 -8.51
C ASP A 29 7.35 -17.26 -8.47
N PRO A 30 8.30 -16.84 -7.62
CA PRO A 30 9.59 -17.52 -7.48
C PRO A 30 9.53 -18.82 -6.65
N TRP A 31 8.40 -19.11 -5.96
CA TRP A 31 8.30 -20.22 -5.02
C TRP A 31 7.19 -21.23 -5.36
N GLU A 32 6.44 -21.01 -6.43
CA GLU A 32 5.26 -21.81 -6.81
C GLU A 32 4.20 -21.82 -5.70
N GLY A 33 3.91 -20.63 -5.15
CA GLY A 33 3.00 -20.46 -4.02
C GLY A 33 1.53 -20.75 -4.36
N ASP A 34 0.73 -21.00 -3.33
CA ASP A 34 -0.69 -21.39 -3.46
C ASP A 34 -1.66 -20.21 -3.40
N THR A 35 -1.22 -19.09 -2.83
CA THR A 35 -2.05 -17.91 -2.51
C THR A 35 -1.97 -16.80 -3.56
N LEU A 36 -2.94 -15.89 -3.55
CA LEU A 36 -3.10 -14.87 -4.61
C LEU A 36 -1.97 -13.84 -4.69
N GLU A 37 -1.16 -13.63 -3.64
CA GLU A 37 -0.01 -12.72 -3.72
C GLU A 37 1.04 -13.16 -4.76
N TRP A 38 1.04 -14.43 -5.17
CA TRP A 38 1.91 -14.95 -6.23
C TRP A 38 1.27 -14.86 -7.63
N ALA A 39 0.03 -14.40 -7.72
CA ALA A 39 -0.69 -14.19 -8.97
C ALA A 39 -0.48 -12.80 -9.58
N THR A 40 0.21 -11.90 -8.85
CA THR A 40 0.47 -10.52 -9.29
C THR A 40 1.92 -10.33 -9.73
N SER A 41 2.22 -9.20 -10.37
CA SER A 41 3.58 -8.92 -10.80
C SER A 41 4.52 -8.63 -9.63
N SER A 42 5.83 -8.83 -9.82
CA SER A 42 6.86 -8.42 -8.86
C SER A 42 7.62 -7.16 -9.33
N PRO A 43 7.42 -5.97 -8.72
CA PRO A 43 6.53 -5.64 -7.61
C PRO A 43 5.05 -5.52 -8.03
N PRO A 44 4.10 -5.64 -7.08
CA PRO A 44 2.68 -5.53 -7.39
C PRO A 44 2.32 -4.10 -7.84
N PRO A 45 1.37 -3.94 -8.77
CA PRO A 45 0.87 -2.63 -9.14
C PRO A 45 0.05 -2.01 -7.99
N PRO A 46 -0.13 -0.68 -7.93
CA PRO A 46 -0.86 -0.02 -6.84
C PRO A 46 -2.30 -0.51 -6.63
N TYR A 47 -2.94 -1.00 -7.70
CA TYR A 47 -4.28 -1.56 -7.69
C TYR A 47 -4.32 -3.08 -7.42
N ASN A 48 -3.16 -3.73 -7.28
CA ASN A 48 -2.96 -5.18 -7.16
C ASN A 48 -3.51 -6.00 -8.35
N PHE A 49 -4.82 -6.16 -8.45
CA PHE A 49 -5.49 -6.95 -9.48
C PHE A 49 -6.36 -6.03 -10.35
N VAL A 50 -6.35 -6.29 -11.67
CA VAL A 50 -7.21 -5.55 -12.60
C VAL A 50 -8.68 -5.92 -12.40
N GLU A 51 -8.93 -7.18 -12.08
CA GLU A 51 -10.24 -7.76 -11.79
C GLU A 51 -10.09 -8.61 -10.52
N ILE A 52 -11.05 -8.53 -9.61
CA ILE A 52 -10.98 -9.27 -8.34
C ILE A 52 -11.16 -10.76 -8.65
N PRO A 53 -10.20 -11.64 -8.32
CA PRO A 53 -10.29 -13.05 -8.70
C PRO A 53 -11.34 -13.81 -7.88
N THR A 54 -12.11 -14.67 -8.54
CA THR A 54 -13.05 -15.59 -7.87
C THR A 54 -12.28 -16.77 -7.24
N VAL A 55 -12.25 -16.80 -5.92
CA VAL A 55 -11.55 -17.85 -5.15
C VAL A 55 -12.50 -19.02 -4.84
N ARG A 56 -12.11 -20.23 -5.26
CA ARG A 56 -12.92 -21.45 -5.05
C ARG A 56 -12.38 -22.37 -3.96
N SER A 57 -11.16 -22.14 -3.48
CA SER A 57 -10.49 -22.96 -2.48
C SER A 57 -9.55 -22.14 -1.61
N ALA A 58 -8.97 -22.76 -0.58
CA ALA A 58 -7.97 -22.12 0.28
C ALA A 58 -6.60 -21.99 -0.40
N GLU A 59 -6.34 -22.80 -1.43
CA GLU A 59 -5.09 -22.88 -2.21
C GLU A 59 -5.34 -22.46 -3.68
N PRO A 60 -5.78 -21.20 -3.92
CA PRO A 60 -6.36 -20.78 -5.19
C PRO A 60 -5.46 -20.99 -6.41
N LEU A 61 -4.15 -20.80 -6.31
CA LEU A 61 -3.23 -20.94 -7.45
C LEU A 61 -2.97 -22.38 -7.85
N TRP A 62 -3.03 -23.31 -6.89
CA TRP A 62 -2.85 -24.73 -7.18
C TRP A 62 -4.12 -25.35 -7.76
N ASP A 63 -5.29 -24.95 -7.24
CA ASP A 63 -6.58 -25.45 -7.71
C ASP A 63 -7.12 -24.72 -8.95
N GLN A 64 -6.70 -23.47 -9.17
CA GLN A 64 -7.09 -22.64 -10.33
C GLN A 64 -5.83 -22.02 -10.97
N PRO A 65 -4.97 -22.82 -11.65
CA PRO A 65 -3.72 -22.33 -12.24
C PRO A 65 -3.88 -21.18 -13.24
N GLU A 66 -5.07 -21.04 -13.83
CA GLU A 66 -5.45 -19.91 -14.68
C GLU A 66 -5.35 -18.54 -13.98
N LEU A 67 -5.47 -18.49 -12.65
CA LEU A 67 -5.31 -17.24 -11.88
C LEU A 67 -3.86 -16.74 -11.90
N GLY A 68 -2.87 -17.65 -11.95
CA GLY A 68 -1.44 -17.31 -12.02
C GLY A 68 -0.95 -17.00 -13.43
N ALA A 69 -1.71 -17.36 -14.47
CA ALA A 69 -1.35 -17.08 -15.86
C ALA A 69 -1.43 -15.58 -16.23
N GLY A 70 -2.03 -14.77 -15.36
CA GLY A 70 -2.24 -13.33 -15.54
C GLY A 70 -3.39 -13.03 -16.51
N VAL A 71 -4.25 -12.09 -16.14
CA VAL A 71 -5.23 -11.51 -17.08
C VAL A 71 -4.44 -10.84 -18.22
N PRO A 72 -4.83 -11.00 -19.50
CA PRO A 72 -4.17 -10.30 -20.60
C PRO A 72 -4.10 -8.81 -20.28
N LYS A 73 -2.88 -8.28 -20.10
CA LYS A 73 -2.63 -6.88 -19.74
C LYS A 73 -3.26 -5.97 -20.78
N VAL A 74 -4.47 -5.48 -20.52
CA VAL A 74 -5.07 -4.41 -21.32
C VAL A 74 -4.31 -3.15 -20.90
N GLN A 75 -3.16 -2.92 -21.54
CA GLN A 75 -2.21 -1.86 -21.19
C GLN A 75 -2.85 -0.47 -21.05
N ARG A 76 -3.98 -0.24 -21.74
CA ARG A 76 -4.77 0.99 -21.62
C ARG A 76 -5.51 1.09 -20.28
N ILE A 77 -6.11 0.01 -19.79
CA ILE A 77 -6.81 -0.03 -18.50
C ILE A 77 -5.77 0.03 -17.37
N ASP A 78 -4.71 -0.77 -17.44
CA ASP A 78 -3.60 -0.75 -16.47
C ASP A 78 -3.03 0.65 -16.28
N ARG A 79 -2.78 1.36 -17.40
CA ARG A 79 -2.25 2.72 -17.36
C ARG A 79 -3.24 3.71 -16.75
N LEU A 80 -4.52 3.63 -17.10
CA LEU A 80 -5.55 4.50 -16.55
C LEU A 80 -5.77 4.23 -15.04
N MET A 81 -5.68 2.98 -14.61
CA MET A 81 -5.78 2.56 -13.20
C MET A 81 -4.57 3.05 -12.39
N ALA A 82 -3.37 2.89 -12.94
CA ALA A 82 -2.13 3.35 -12.32
C ALA A 82 -2.02 4.89 -12.27
N GLU A 83 -2.40 5.59 -13.33
CA GLU A 83 -2.27 7.05 -13.41
C GLU A 83 -3.40 7.78 -12.65
N ARG A 84 -4.63 7.25 -12.67
CA ARG A 84 -5.79 7.93 -12.06
C ARG A 84 -6.19 7.42 -10.69
N HIS A 85 -5.39 6.54 -10.07
CA HIS A 85 -5.72 5.95 -8.77
C HIS A 85 -7.14 5.38 -8.75
N VAL A 86 -7.47 4.55 -9.73
CA VAL A 86 -8.76 3.87 -9.79
C VAL A 86 -8.57 2.36 -9.83
N THR A 87 -9.52 1.62 -9.28
CA THR A 87 -9.58 0.15 -9.35
C THR A 87 -10.92 -0.27 -9.94
N LEU A 88 -10.98 -1.43 -10.58
CA LEU A 88 -12.24 -2.02 -11.00
C LEU A 88 -12.96 -2.58 -9.76
N GLY A 89 -14.18 -2.12 -9.54
CA GLY A 89 -15.14 -2.72 -8.64
C GLY A 89 -15.88 -3.84 -9.36
N THR A 90 -15.87 -5.01 -8.75
CA THR A 90 -16.54 -6.20 -9.28
C THR A 90 -17.71 -6.61 -8.39
N THR A 91 -18.59 -7.46 -8.91
CA THR A 91 -19.63 -8.10 -8.09
C THR A 91 -18.98 -8.98 -7.01
N VAL A 92 -19.65 -9.10 -5.86
CA VAL A 92 -19.12 -9.79 -4.68
C VAL A 92 -19.00 -11.31 -4.89
N LEU A 93 -19.87 -11.89 -5.74
CA LEU A 93 -19.98 -13.34 -5.90
C LEU A 93 -19.29 -13.83 -7.18
N ASP A 94 -19.50 -13.14 -8.30
CA ASP A 94 -19.14 -13.63 -9.63
C ASP A 94 -17.92 -12.91 -10.23
N ALA A 95 -17.39 -11.89 -9.54
CA ALA A 95 -16.27 -11.05 -10.00
C ALA A 95 -16.50 -10.28 -11.32
N ASP A 96 -17.74 -10.24 -11.82
CA ASP A 96 -18.07 -9.45 -13.00
C ASP A 96 -17.86 -7.94 -12.78
N GLU A 97 -17.37 -7.23 -13.81
CA GLU A 97 -17.14 -5.77 -13.78
C GLU A 97 -18.44 -4.99 -13.54
N GLU A 98 -18.51 -4.23 -12.44
CA GLU A 98 -19.71 -3.45 -12.06
C GLU A 98 -19.45 -1.93 -12.04
N SER A 99 -18.29 -1.46 -11.58
CA SER A 99 -18.02 -0.02 -11.50
C SER A 99 -16.52 0.31 -11.41
N ILE A 100 -16.13 1.57 -11.68
CA ILE A 100 -14.77 2.05 -11.43
C ILE A 100 -14.75 2.76 -10.07
N LEU A 101 -13.98 2.24 -9.12
CA LEU A 101 -13.86 2.78 -7.77
C LEU A 101 -12.62 3.68 -7.67
N PRO A 102 -12.75 4.92 -7.15
CA PRO A 102 -11.59 5.72 -6.82
C PRO A 102 -10.84 5.09 -5.64
N MET A 103 -9.51 5.01 -5.73
CA MET A 103 -8.63 4.61 -4.65
C MET A 103 -8.37 5.79 -3.71
N ALA A 104 -7.95 5.50 -2.49
CA ALA A 104 -7.64 6.54 -1.51
C ALA A 104 -6.53 7.46 -2.02
N ALA A 105 -6.80 8.76 -2.04
CA ALA A 105 -5.82 9.77 -2.44
C ALA A 105 -4.69 9.89 -1.41
N GLU A 106 -3.51 10.30 -1.88
CA GLU A 106 -2.39 10.62 -1.00
C GLU A 106 -2.71 11.89 -0.21
N THR A 107 -2.50 11.88 1.11
CA THR A 107 -2.69 13.08 1.92
C THR A 107 -1.68 13.12 3.06
N PHE A 108 -1.08 14.29 3.30
CA PHE A 108 -0.11 14.48 4.39
C PHE A 108 -0.75 14.67 5.77
N THR A 109 -2.08 14.75 5.84
CA THR A 109 -2.83 15.02 7.08
C THR A 109 -2.60 13.98 8.19
N PRO A 110 -2.42 12.66 7.94
CA PRO A 110 -2.03 11.72 8.99
C PRO A 110 -0.65 12.01 9.56
N ILE A 111 0.32 12.35 8.70
CA ILE A 111 1.69 12.61 9.12
C ILE A 111 1.72 13.86 10.01
N ILE A 112 1.03 14.92 9.61
CA ILE A 112 0.92 16.16 10.40
C ILE A 112 0.26 15.86 11.74
N THR A 113 -0.81 15.08 11.75
CA THR A 113 -1.52 14.68 12.97
C THR A 113 -0.61 13.88 13.91
N ALA A 114 0.12 12.90 13.37
CA ALA A 114 1.05 12.07 14.13
C ALA A 114 2.20 12.90 14.74
N VAL A 115 2.78 13.83 13.98
CA VAL A 115 3.81 14.75 14.48
C VAL A 115 3.25 15.63 15.59
N GLY A 116 2.05 16.19 15.41
CA GLY A 116 1.38 16.99 16.44
C GLY A 116 1.19 16.21 17.74
N ILE A 117 0.66 14.98 17.65
CA ILE A 117 0.50 14.08 18.81
C ILE A 117 1.87 13.78 19.46
N GLY A 118 2.91 13.51 18.67
CA GLY A 118 4.27 13.31 19.18
C GLY A 118 4.80 14.51 19.97
N VAL A 119 4.56 15.73 19.48
CA VAL A 119 4.94 16.97 20.17
C VAL A 119 4.15 17.15 21.48
N VAL A 120 2.86 16.76 21.53
CA VAL A 120 2.08 16.74 22.77
C VAL A 120 2.77 15.87 23.82
N PHE A 121 3.11 14.63 23.47
CA PHE A 121 3.77 13.70 24.40
C PHE A 121 5.12 14.23 24.87
N VAL A 122 5.94 14.80 23.98
CA VAL A 122 7.22 15.43 24.35
C VAL A 122 6.99 16.61 25.29
N GLY A 123 6.00 17.46 25.02
CA GLY A 123 5.65 18.59 25.87
C GLY A 123 5.23 18.14 27.28
N LEU A 124 4.39 17.11 27.38
CA LEU A 124 3.97 16.54 28.65
C LEU A 124 5.13 15.89 29.42
N LEU A 125 6.02 15.16 28.71
CA LEU A 125 7.20 14.52 29.30
C LEU A 125 8.17 15.56 29.89
N LEU A 126 8.33 16.69 29.23
CA LEU A 126 9.16 17.82 29.70
C LEU A 126 8.44 18.73 30.71
N ALA A 127 7.22 18.37 31.13
CA ALA A 127 6.33 19.21 31.96
C ALA A 127 6.12 20.63 31.38
N SER A 128 6.26 20.79 30.05
CA SER A 128 6.12 22.06 29.34
C SER A 128 4.75 22.15 28.68
N ILE A 129 3.82 22.77 29.40
CA ILE A 129 2.46 23.05 28.92
C ILE A 129 2.44 23.83 27.59
N PRO A 130 3.27 24.87 27.34
CA PRO A 130 3.20 25.59 26.06
C PRO A 130 3.59 24.71 24.87
N VAL A 131 4.56 23.81 25.04
CA VAL A 131 4.96 22.85 24.00
C VAL A 131 3.84 21.83 23.75
N ALA A 132 3.20 21.34 24.82
CA ALA A 132 2.08 20.41 24.69
C ALA A 132 0.88 21.06 23.97
N VAL A 133 0.56 22.32 24.28
CA VAL A 133 -0.51 23.07 23.60
C VAL A 133 -0.17 23.29 22.13
N ALA A 134 1.07 23.65 21.80
CA ALA A 134 1.50 23.81 20.41
C ALA A 134 1.35 22.52 19.61
N GLY A 135 1.76 21.36 20.17
CA GLY A 135 1.55 20.05 19.55
C GLY A 135 0.07 19.72 19.34
N GLY A 136 -0.78 20.07 20.31
CA GLY A 136 -2.23 19.87 20.24
C GLY A 136 -2.87 20.68 19.11
N LEU A 137 -2.44 21.92 18.91
CA LEU A 137 -2.90 22.76 17.80
C LEU A 137 -2.49 22.20 16.43
N VAL A 138 -1.27 21.66 16.32
CA VAL A 138 -0.79 21.00 15.08
C VAL A 138 -1.60 19.73 14.80
N ALA A 139 -1.86 18.91 15.81
CA ALA A 139 -2.68 17.71 15.66
C ALA A 139 -4.13 18.04 15.27
N ALA A 140 -4.72 19.05 15.91
CA ALA A 140 -6.06 19.53 15.56
C ALA A 140 -6.10 20.07 14.12
N GLY A 141 -5.09 20.83 13.69
CA GLY A 141 -4.97 21.30 12.31
C GLY A 141 -4.90 20.15 11.30
N GLY A 142 -4.14 19.09 11.61
CA GLY A 142 -4.07 17.87 10.78
C GLY A 142 -5.42 17.15 10.67
N LEU A 143 -6.15 17.03 11.78
CA LEU A 143 -7.49 16.41 11.81
C LEU A 143 -8.54 17.26 11.09
N ILE A 144 -8.53 18.57 11.29
CA ILE A 144 -9.41 19.51 10.56
C ILE A 144 -9.10 19.40 9.06
N GLY A 145 -7.83 19.40 8.69
CA GLY A 145 -7.40 19.16 7.31
C GLY A 145 -7.91 17.83 6.76
N TRP A 146 -7.88 16.76 7.56
CA TRP A 146 -8.42 15.45 7.19
C TRP A 146 -9.93 15.48 6.98
N PHE A 147 -10.70 16.10 7.88
CA PHE A 147 -12.16 16.17 7.78
C PHE A 147 -12.66 17.07 6.64
N HIS A 148 -11.90 18.10 6.29
CA HIS A 148 -12.23 18.99 5.18
C HIS A 148 -11.55 18.60 3.86
N TRP A 149 -10.79 17.50 3.86
CA TRP A 149 -10.19 16.95 2.65
C TRP A 149 -11.27 16.33 1.76
N ASN A 150 -11.44 16.85 0.55
CA ASN A 150 -12.35 16.29 -0.45
C ASN A 150 -11.55 15.67 -1.62
N PRO A 151 -11.40 14.34 -1.68
CA PRO A 151 -10.59 13.67 -2.69
C PRO A 151 -11.20 13.74 -4.11
N GLU A 152 -12.48 14.08 -4.26
CA GLU A 152 -13.16 14.17 -5.57
C GLU A 152 -12.63 15.31 -6.46
N MET A 153 -12.05 16.35 -5.86
CA MET A 153 -11.61 17.57 -6.57
C MET A 153 -10.26 17.37 -7.29
N GLU A 154 -9.41 16.46 -6.83
CA GLU A 154 -8.08 16.23 -7.41
C GLU A 154 -8.12 15.23 -8.57
N ALA A 155 -9.02 14.24 -8.51
CA ALA A 155 -9.22 13.25 -9.59
C ALA A 155 -9.82 13.83 -10.89
N SER A 156 -10.30 15.09 -10.87
CA SER A 156 -10.87 15.80 -12.04
C SER A 156 -9.97 16.89 -12.61
N SER A 157 -8.78 17.11 -12.03
CA SER A 157 -7.81 18.05 -12.58
C SER A 157 -7.04 17.40 -13.75
N PRO A 158 -6.96 18.08 -14.92
CA PRO A 158 -6.48 17.49 -16.18
C PRO A 158 -4.99 17.17 -16.22
#